data_AF-A0A934XVG7-F1
#
_entry.id   AF-A0A934XVG7-F1
#
_cell.length_a   1.000
_cell.length_b   1.000
_cell.length_c   1.000
_cell.angle_alpha   90.00
_cell.angle_beta   90.00
_cell.angle_gamma   90.00
#
_symmetry.space_group_name_H-M   'P 1'
#
loop_
_entity.id
_entity.type
_entity.pdbx_description
1 polymer ?
#
loop_
_entity_poly.entity_id
_entity_poly.type
_entity_poly.pdbx_seq_one_letter_code
_entity_poly.pdbx_strand_id
1 'polypeptide(L)'
;MRPRFGFTSQWSQLMSSVQVGTTFQPDERPYFFWEYEITDSQIHELLRQGSSLDKTWLITRILEYAKWEDIWHYLTPADIHQHLANMRFRRPADRELWTYALNRWSQRD
;
A
#
# COMPACT_ATOMS: atom_id res chain seq x y z
N MET A 1 22.30 1.86 0.15
CA MET A 1 21.75 1.76 1.52
C MET A 1 20.34 1.19 1.42
N ARG A 2 20.09 -0.01 1.95
CA ARG A 2 18.76 -0.62 2.04
C ARG A 2 18.08 -0.08 3.31
N PRO A 3 16.85 0.46 3.28
CA PRO A 3 16.13 0.74 4.52
C PRO A 3 15.83 -0.60 5.19
N ARG A 4 16.49 -0.84 6.32
CA ARG A 4 16.29 -2.00 7.18
C ARG A 4 14.97 -1.80 7.93
N PHE A 5 13.85 -1.95 7.23
CA PHE A 5 12.59 -2.27 7.90
C PHE A 5 12.72 -3.72 8.34
N GLY A 6 13.16 -3.89 9.60
CA GLY A 6 13.17 -5.17 10.25
C GLY A 6 11.75 -5.71 10.25
N PHE A 7 11.58 -6.87 9.62
CA PHE A 7 10.43 -7.73 9.75
C PHE A 7 10.21 -7.95 11.26
N THR A 8 9.26 -7.23 11.86
CA THR A 8 8.93 -7.43 13.27
C THR A 8 8.16 -8.74 13.38
N SER A 9 8.41 -9.50 14.46
CA SER A 9 7.79 -10.80 14.75
C SER A 9 6.25 -10.79 14.77
N GLN A 10 5.63 -9.61 14.72
CA GLN A 10 4.19 -9.39 14.58
C GLN A 10 3.65 -9.81 13.20
N TRP A 11 4.46 -9.68 12.14
CA TRP A 11 4.08 -10.07 10.77
C TRP A 11 4.06 -11.58 10.57
N SER A 12 5.01 -12.31 11.17
CA SER A 12 4.94 -13.77 11.21
C SER A 12 3.67 -14.26 11.88
N GLN A 13 3.17 -13.55 12.90
CA GLN A 13 1.99 -13.95 13.67
C GLN A 13 0.66 -13.60 12.97
N LEU A 14 0.59 -12.45 12.28
CA LEU A 14 -0.54 -12.06 11.44
C LEU A 14 -0.65 -12.90 10.15
N MET A 15 0.49 -13.27 9.54
CA MET A 15 0.52 -14.20 8.40
C MET A 15 0.30 -15.67 8.82
N SER A 16 0.45 -16.01 10.11
CA SER A 16 0.11 -17.34 10.63
C SER A 16 -1.38 -17.52 10.94
N SER A 17 -2.15 -16.43 11.09
CA SER A 17 -3.60 -16.50 11.35
C SER A 17 -4.46 -16.46 10.09
N VAL A 18 -3.88 -16.24 8.92
CA VAL A 18 -4.56 -16.48 7.63
C VAL A 18 -4.37 -17.97 7.32
N GLN A 19 -5.43 -18.76 7.52
CA GLN A 19 -5.39 -20.21 7.39
C GLN A 19 -4.78 -20.63 6.04
N VAL A 20 -3.60 -21.25 6.11
CA VAL A 20 -2.96 -21.98 5.00
C VAL A 20 -3.86 -23.17 4.66
N GLY A 21 -4.83 -22.96 3.78
CA GLY A 21 -5.84 -23.96 3.51
C GLY A 21 -6.95 -23.54 2.55
N THR A 22 -6.66 -22.67 1.57
CA THR A 22 -7.61 -22.42 0.47
C THR A 22 -6.87 -22.60 -0.86
N THR A 23 -7.42 -23.46 -1.70
CA THR A 23 -6.98 -23.74 -3.07
C THR A 23 -6.81 -22.44 -3.84
N PHE A 24 -5.56 -22.17 -4.24
CA PHE A 24 -5.13 -20.97 -4.95
C PHE A 24 -5.87 -20.83 -6.29
N GLN A 25 -6.72 -19.82 -6.41
CA GLN A 25 -7.02 -19.24 -7.71
C GLN A 25 -5.88 -18.26 -8.04
N PRO A 26 -5.41 -18.20 -9.30
CA PRO A 26 -4.41 -17.22 -9.69
C PRO A 26 -5.08 -15.85 -9.81
N ASP A 27 -5.39 -15.21 -8.68
CA ASP A 27 -5.42 -13.76 -8.64
C ASP A 27 -4.00 -13.30 -8.96
N GLU A 28 -3.84 -12.74 -10.15
CA GLU A 28 -2.54 -12.41 -10.72
C GLU A 28 -1.79 -11.48 -9.76
N ARG A 29 -0.58 -11.90 -9.36
CA ARG A 29 0.27 -11.11 -8.49
C ARG A 29 0.49 -9.74 -9.12
N PRO A 30 0.15 -8.63 -8.45
CA PRO A 30 0.34 -7.32 -9.04
C PRO A 30 1.82 -7.07 -9.33
N TYR A 31 2.13 -6.62 -10.55
CA TYR A 31 3.51 -6.48 -11.03
C TYR A 31 4.36 -5.54 -10.16
N PHE A 32 3.72 -4.61 -9.44
CA PHE A 32 4.36 -3.66 -8.53
C PHE A 32 4.69 -4.26 -7.14
N PHE A 33 4.22 -5.48 -6.85
CA PHE A 33 4.54 -6.26 -5.66
C PHE A 33 5.41 -7.48 -5.97
N TRP A 34 6.45 -7.33 -6.79
CA TRP A 34 7.38 -8.40 -7.16
C TRP A 34 8.30 -8.90 -6.01
N GLU A 35 8.38 -8.18 -4.89
CA GLU A 35 9.18 -8.59 -3.72
C GLU A 35 8.39 -9.44 -2.71
N TYR A 36 7.05 -9.41 -2.77
CA TYR A 36 6.17 -10.06 -1.79
C TYR A 36 5.15 -10.97 -2.48
N GLU A 37 4.90 -12.15 -1.91
CA GLU A 37 3.83 -13.04 -2.39
C GLU A 37 2.48 -12.53 -1.85
N ILE A 38 1.97 -11.48 -2.48
CA ILE A 38 0.67 -10.87 -2.17
C ILE A 38 -0.21 -10.85 -3.42
N THR A 39 -1.47 -11.27 -3.26
CA THR A 39 -2.49 -11.23 -4.32
C THR A 39 -3.25 -9.91 -4.31
N ASP A 40 -3.95 -9.63 -5.40
CA ASP A 40 -4.85 -8.48 -5.52
C ASP A 40 -5.90 -8.44 -4.39
N SER A 41 -6.57 -9.58 -4.16
CA SER A 41 -7.54 -9.76 -3.08
C SER A 41 -6.97 -9.49 -1.69
N GLN A 42 -5.71 -9.86 -1.43
CA GLN A 42 -5.04 -9.57 -0.16
C GLN A 42 -4.71 -8.08 0.00
N ILE A 43 -4.38 -7.36 -1.08
CA ILE A 43 -4.19 -5.90 -1.04
C ILE A 43 -5.48 -5.23 -0.60
N HIS A 44 -6.61 -5.58 -1.21
CA HIS A 44 -7.92 -5.04 -0.84
C HIS A 44 -8.27 -5.33 0.63
N GLU A 45 -8.01 -6.54 1.11
CA GLU A 45 -8.29 -6.90 2.49
C GLU A 45 -7.41 -6.13 3.49
N LEU A 46 -6.12 -5.95 3.20
CA LEU A 46 -5.22 -5.15 4.03
C LEU A 46 -5.60 -3.67 4.05
N LEU A 47 -6.03 -3.10 2.92
CA LEU A 47 -6.53 -1.73 2.87
C LEU A 47 -7.80 -1.56 3.72
N ARG A 48 -8.63 -2.60 3.81
CA ARG A 48 -9.88 -2.58 4.60
C ARG A 48 -9.63 -2.80 6.09
N GLN A 49 -8.91 -3.87 6.45
CA GLN A 49 -8.82 -4.37 7.82
C GLN A 49 -7.43 -4.25 8.46
N GLY A 50 -6.40 -3.92 7.69
CA GLY A 50 -5.04 -3.79 8.19
C GLY A 50 -4.89 -2.68 9.24
N SER A 51 -3.81 -2.74 10.02
CA SER A 51 -3.51 -1.66 10.96
C SER A 51 -3.17 -0.37 10.21
N SER A 52 -3.22 0.78 10.91
CA SER A 52 -2.84 2.07 10.30
C SER A 52 -1.42 2.04 9.72
N LEU A 53 -0.51 1.28 10.36
CA LEU A 53 0.85 1.08 9.87
C LEU A 53 0.87 0.27 8.57
N ASP A 54 0.12 -0.83 8.52
CA ASP A 54 0.05 -1.73 7.37
C ASP A 54 -0.55 -1.00 6.17
N LYS A 55 -1.64 -0.26 6.39
CA LYS A 55 -2.27 0.59 5.36
C LYS A 55 -1.29 1.65 4.87
N THR A 56 -0.61 2.37 5.77
CA THR A 56 0.36 3.41 5.38
C THR A 56 1.48 2.82 4.53
N TRP A 57 2.02 1.65 4.91
CA TRP A 57 3.05 0.96 4.16
C TRP A 57 2.54 0.51 2.77
N LEU A 58 1.37 -0.10 2.72
CA LEU A 58 0.78 -0.62 1.48
C LEU A 58 0.45 0.50 0.50
N ILE A 59 -0.15 1.59 1.00
CA ILE A 59 -0.42 2.80 0.22
C ILE A 59 0.89 3.38 -0.32
N THR A 60 1.93 3.50 0.51
CA THR A 60 3.25 4.01 0.05
C THR A 60 3.77 3.17 -1.12
N ARG A 61 3.68 1.84 -1.04
CA ARG A 61 4.13 0.94 -2.12
C ARG A 61 3.31 1.09 -3.40
N ILE A 62 1.98 1.20 -3.29
CA ILE A 62 1.12 1.43 -4.46
C ILE A 62 1.53 2.73 -5.15
N LEU A 63 1.68 3.83 -4.40
CA LEU A 63 2.03 5.14 -4.95
C LEU A 63 3.45 5.21 -5.55
N GLU A 64 4.39 4.38 -5.09
CA GLU A 64 5.77 4.34 -5.60
C GLU A 64 5.95 3.51 -6.88
N TYR A 65 5.12 2.49 -7.07
CA TYR A 65 5.40 1.43 -8.06
C TYR A 65 4.24 1.12 -9.01
N ALA A 66 2.99 1.43 -8.64
CA ALA A 66 1.85 1.24 -9.54
C ALA A 66 1.84 2.33 -10.63
N LYS A 67 1.28 1.99 -11.80
CA LYS A 67 0.99 2.97 -12.85
C LYS A 67 -0.14 3.86 -12.37
N TRP A 68 -0.21 5.05 -12.95
CA TRP A 68 -1.20 6.06 -12.58
C TRP A 68 -2.63 5.53 -12.61
N GLU A 69 -2.99 4.78 -13.65
CA GLU A 69 -4.32 4.22 -13.84
C GLU A 69 -4.63 3.16 -12.77
N ASP A 70 -3.63 2.40 -12.36
CA ASP A 70 -3.77 1.28 -11.43
C ASP A 70 -3.90 1.74 -9.98
N ILE A 71 -3.37 2.92 -9.62
CA ILE A 71 -3.49 3.50 -8.27
C ILE A 71 -4.97 3.57 -7.84
N TRP A 72 -5.84 3.97 -8.75
CA TRP A 72 -7.24 4.23 -8.47
C TRP A 72 -8.10 2.96 -8.37
N HIS A 73 -7.56 1.80 -8.76
CA HIS A 73 -8.20 0.52 -8.46
C HIS A 73 -8.15 0.19 -6.96
N TYR A 74 -7.15 0.72 -6.24
CA TYR A 74 -6.93 0.42 -4.83
C TYR A 74 -7.27 1.57 -3.89
N LEU A 75 -7.01 2.81 -4.33
CA LEU A 75 -6.96 3.96 -3.45
C LEU A 75 -7.93 5.06 -3.87
N THR A 76 -8.45 5.77 -2.89
CA THR A 76 -9.11 7.06 -3.08
C THR A 76 -8.18 8.21 -2.67
N PRO A 77 -8.41 9.45 -3.14
CA PRO A 77 -7.70 10.62 -2.64
C PRO A 77 -7.78 10.78 -1.11
N ALA A 78 -8.90 10.37 -0.50
CA ALA A 78 -9.09 10.41 0.95
C ALA A 78 -8.14 9.44 1.67
N ASP A 79 -7.97 8.21 1.17
CA ASP A 79 -7.02 7.24 1.72
C ASP A 79 -5.59 7.79 1.69
N ILE A 80 -5.21 8.39 0.55
CA ILE A 80 -3.88 9.00 0.39
C ILE A 80 -3.71 10.13 1.40
N HIS A 81 -4.67 11.04 1.48
CA HIS A 81 -4.61 12.20 2.39
C HIS A 81 -4.52 11.80 3.86
N GLN A 82 -5.33 10.83 4.30
CA GLN A 82 -5.36 10.33 5.67
C GLN A 82 -4.00 9.75 6.10
N HIS A 83 -3.30 9.09 5.19
CA HIS A 83 -2.05 8.39 5.51
C HIS A 83 -0.78 9.21 5.18
N LEU A 84 -0.89 10.29 4.38
CA LEU A 84 0.25 11.02 3.79
C LEU A 84 1.29 11.47 4.82
N ALA A 85 0.84 11.93 5.99
CA ALA A 85 1.73 12.42 7.05
C ALA A 85 2.73 11.34 7.52
N ASN A 86 2.28 10.09 7.55
CA ASN A 86 3.02 8.93 8.05
C ASN A 86 3.77 8.15 6.94
N MET A 87 3.50 8.46 5.67
CA MET A 87 4.17 7.81 4.54
C MET A 87 5.66 8.16 4.52
N ARG A 88 6.47 7.12 4.25
CA ARG A 88 7.91 7.24 4.07
C ARG A 88 8.27 6.86 2.65
N PHE A 89 8.15 7.83 1.75
CA PHE A 89 8.57 7.67 0.36
C PHE A 89 10.08 7.50 0.27
N ARG A 90 10.50 6.71 -0.71
CA ARG A 90 11.89 6.48 -1.11
C ARG A 90 12.51 7.76 -1.65
N ARG A 91 11.72 8.60 -2.35
CA ARG A 91 12.14 9.92 -2.83
C ARG A 91 11.30 10.99 -2.13
N PRO A 92 11.92 11.99 -1.48
CA PRO A 92 11.19 13.10 -0.87
C PRO A 92 10.29 13.86 -1.86
N ALA A 93 10.70 13.96 -3.13
CA ALA A 93 9.92 14.60 -4.20
C ALA A 93 8.55 13.94 -4.43
N ASP A 94 8.40 12.64 -4.19
CA ASP A 94 7.13 11.94 -4.37
C ASP A 94 6.11 12.44 -3.33
N ARG A 95 6.56 12.71 -2.09
CA ARG A 95 5.72 13.31 -1.05
C ARG A 95 5.24 14.70 -1.46
N GLU A 96 6.13 15.53 -1.99
CA GLU A 96 5.80 16.90 -2.43
C GLU A 96 4.79 16.87 -3.58
N LEU A 97 4.99 15.98 -4.55
CA LEU A 97 4.07 15.76 -5.67
C LEU A 97 2.67 15.39 -5.20
N TRP A 98 2.55 14.39 -4.31
CA TRP A 98 1.26 13.97 -3.77
C TRP A 98 0.62 15.03 -2.88
N THR A 99 1.41 15.75 -2.09
CA THR A 99 0.92 16.90 -1.31
C THR A 99 0.31 17.97 -2.24
N TYR A 100 1.01 18.31 -3.32
CA TYR A 100 0.54 19.27 -4.31
C TYR A 100 -0.74 18.78 -5.02
N ALA A 101 -0.79 17.53 -5.45
CA ALA A 101 -1.94 16.94 -6.12
C ALA A 101 -3.20 16.96 -5.23
N LEU A 102 -3.07 16.50 -3.97
CA LEU A 102 -4.18 16.48 -3.01
C LEU A 102 -4.69 17.90 -2.70
N ASN A 103 -3.79 18.86 -2.51
CA ASN A 103 -4.17 20.26 -2.30
C ASN A 103 -4.92 20.86 -3.49
N ARG A 104 -4.63 20.41 -4.71
CA ARG A 104 -5.31 20.88 -5.92
C ARG A 104 -6.70 20.27 -6.06
N TRP A 105 -6.87 19.01 -5.66
CA TRP A 105 -8.16 18.33 -5.71
C TRP A 105 -9.10 18.88 -4.63
N SER A 106 -8.62 19.15 -3.42
CA SER A 106 -9.45 19.74 -2.35
C SER A 106 -9.96 21.15 -2.64
N GLN A 107 -9.33 21.89 -3.57
CA GLN A 107 -9.75 23.23 -3.98
C GLN A 107 -10.81 23.22 -5.10
N ARG A 108 -11.17 22.04 -5.64
CA ARG A 108 -12.10 21.91 -6.76
C ARG A 108 -13.48 21.38 -6.36
N ASP A 109 -13.66 21.01 -5.10
CA ASP A 109 -14.93 20.63 -4.46
C ASP A 109 -15.54 21.79 -3.68
#